data_AF-A0A7S2TS88-F1
#
_entry.id   AF-A0A7S2TS88-F1
#
_cell.length_a   1.000
_cell.length_b   1.000
_cell.length_c   1.000
_cell.angle_alpha   90.00
_cell.angle_beta   90.00
_cell.angle_gamma   90.00
#
_symmetry.space_group_name_H-M   'P 1'
#
loop_
_entity.id
_entity.type
_entity.pdbx_description
1 polymer ?
#
loop_
_entity_poly.entity_id
_entity_poly.type
_entity_poly.pdbx_seq_one_letter_code
_entity_poly.pdbx_strand_id
1 'polypeptide(L)'
;MSNAGLALMGIGQAQGPSRAREAAMAAITSPLLDFPLKDAKGVVYTITGGSDMSLVEVNSVAEVIAEMVHPNANVIFGASTDESMGDAIKVVV
;
A
#
# COMPACT_ATOMS: atom_id res chain seq x y z
N MET A 1 4.66 -7.38 16.61
CA MET A 1 3.77 -6.22 16.81
C MET A 1 3.91 -5.56 18.19
N SER A 2 4.81 -6.01 19.09
CA SER A 2 4.79 -5.59 20.51
C SER A 2 5.58 -4.33 20.87
N ASN A 3 6.12 -3.57 19.91
CA ASN A 3 7.00 -2.43 20.22
C ASN A 3 7.04 -1.33 19.11
N ALA A 4 6.01 -1.24 18.26
CA ALA A 4 6.06 -0.41 17.05
C ALA A 4 5.64 1.06 17.26
N GLY A 5 5.02 1.40 18.40
CA GLY A 5 4.42 2.73 18.60
C GLY A 5 3.03 2.85 17.98
N LEU A 6 2.64 4.05 17.57
CA LEU A 6 1.38 4.33 16.86
C LEU A 6 1.39 3.64 15.48
N ALA A 7 0.37 2.83 15.21
CA ALA A 7 0.11 2.27 13.89
C ALA A 7 -0.97 3.12 13.21
N LEU A 8 -0.64 3.65 12.04
CA LEU A 8 -1.60 4.35 11.18
C LEU A 8 -1.97 3.41 10.05
N MET A 9 -3.24 3.46 9.64
CA MET A 9 -3.76 2.61 8.59
C MET A 9 -4.34 3.47 7.48
N GLY A 10 -3.81 3.30 6.27
CA GLY A 10 -4.30 3.95 5.06
C GLY A 10 -4.97 2.93 4.15
N ILE A 11 -6.13 3.27 3.58
CA ILE A 11 -6.81 2.38 2.62
C ILE A 11 -7.03 3.15 1.33
N GLY A 12 -6.60 2.55 0.22
CA GLY A 12 -6.83 3.05 -1.12
C GLY A 12 -7.36 1.95 -2.03
N GLN A 13 -8.28 2.32 -2.92
CA GLN A 13 -8.82 1.42 -3.94
C GLN A 13 -8.87 2.18 -5.26
N ALA A 14 -8.48 1.50 -6.34
CA ALA A 14 -8.58 2.04 -7.69
C ALA A 14 -8.84 0.92 -8.70
N GLN A 15 -9.23 1.32 -9.91
CA GLN A 15 -9.61 0.45 -11.02
C GLN A 15 -9.03 1.00 -12.33
N GLY A 16 -8.79 0.13 -13.31
CA GLY A 16 -8.30 0.52 -14.63
C GLY A 16 -6.76 0.51 -14.78
N PRO A 17 -6.20 1.14 -15.83
CA PRO A 17 -4.81 0.93 -16.27
C PRO A 17 -3.73 1.40 -15.28
N SER A 18 -4.05 2.38 -14.43
CA SER A 18 -3.13 2.93 -13.41
C SER A 18 -3.57 2.60 -11.98
N ARG A 19 -4.43 1.59 -11.81
CA ARG A 19 -5.04 1.22 -10.52
C ARG A 19 -4.01 0.98 -9.40
N ALA A 20 -2.86 0.42 -9.72
CA ALA A 20 -1.80 0.19 -8.74
C ALA A 20 -1.29 1.49 -8.09
N ARG A 21 -0.86 2.45 -8.91
CA ARG A 21 -0.31 3.73 -8.44
C ARG A 21 -1.38 4.60 -7.78
N GLU A 22 -2.59 4.62 -8.36
CA GLU A 22 -3.71 5.37 -7.80
C GLU A 22 -4.17 4.81 -6.45
N ALA A 23 -4.28 3.48 -6.31
CA ALA A 23 -4.63 2.85 -5.03
C ALA A 23 -3.55 3.09 -3.97
N ALA A 24 -2.27 3.03 -4.36
CA ALA A 24 -1.16 3.38 -3.47
C ALA A 24 -1.31 4.83 -2.99
N MET A 25 -1.42 5.79 -3.90
CA MET A 25 -1.60 7.22 -3.56
C MET A 25 -2.82 7.47 -2.67
N ALA A 26 -3.96 6.85 -2.96
CA ALA A 26 -5.15 6.95 -2.14
C ALA A 26 -4.92 6.42 -0.72
N ALA A 27 -4.13 5.34 -0.57
CA ALA A 27 -3.79 4.80 0.75
C ALA A 27 -2.90 5.75 1.55
N ILE A 28 -1.85 6.31 0.95
CA ILE A 28 -0.94 7.26 1.65
C ILE A 28 -1.55 8.65 1.88
N THR A 29 -2.56 9.05 1.10
CA THR A 29 -3.28 10.32 1.28
C THR A 29 -4.55 10.18 2.11
N SER A 30 -4.79 8.99 2.68
CA SER A 30 -5.98 8.72 3.48
C SER A 30 -5.99 9.64 4.72
N PRO A 31 -7.13 10.26 5.08
CA PRO A 31 -7.24 11.14 6.25
C PRO A 31 -7.00 10.44 7.60
N LEU A 32 -6.82 9.12 7.59
CA LEU A 32 -6.41 8.31 8.73
C LEU A 32 -4.89 8.34 8.99
N LEU A 33 -4.11 8.92 8.07
CA LEU A 33 -2.66 9.12 8.17
C LEU A 33 -2.36 10.56 8.62
N ASP A 34 -2.42 10.80 9.93
CA ASP A 34 -2.18 12.13 10.53
C ASP A 34 -0.69 12.35 10.92
N PHE A 35 0.19 11.44 10.52
CA PHE A 35 1.63 11.50 10.78
C PHE A 35 2.43 11.28 9.49
N PRO A 36 3.51 12.04 9.26
CA PRO A 36 4.33 11.85 8.07
C PRO A 36 4.99 10.46 8.07
N LEU A 37 4.73 9.68 7.01
CA LEU A 37 5.36 8.37 6.75
C LEU A 37 6.90 8.39 6.77
N LYS A 38 7.48 9.59 6.61
CA LYS A 38 8.93 9.84 6.63
C LYS A 38 9.60 9.50 7.95
N ASP A 39 8.87 9.45 9.06
CA ASP A 39 9.41 9.13 10.38
C ASP A 39 9.05 7.70 10.83
N ALA A 40 8.33 6.94 9.99
CA ALA A 40 7.93 5.57 10.29
C ALA A 40 9.15 4.64 10.31
N LYS A 41 9.35 3.91 11.41
CA LYS A 41 10.44 2.91 11.55
C LYS A 41 10.12 1.58 10.87
N GLY A 42 8.84 1.33 10.60
CA GLY A 42 8.40 0.16 9.86
C GLY A 42 7.05 0.42 9.24
N VAL A 43 6.86 -0.13 8.04
CA VAL A 43 5.62 -0.04 7.26
C VAL A 43 5.23 -1.43 6.81
N VAL A 44 3.95 -1.75 6.96
CA VAL A 44 3.39 -3.04 6.56
C VAL A 44 2.22 -2.74 5.64
N TYR A 45 2.32 -3.09 4.37
CA TYR A 45 1.21 -2.91 3.44
C TYR A 45 0.80 -4.23 2.79
N THR A 46 -0.49 -4.34 2.50
CA THR A 46 -1.09 -5.48 1.80
C THR A 46 -1.78 -4.98 0.54
N ILE A 47 -1.48 -5.63 -0.57
CA ILE A 47 -2.11 -5.41 -1.86
C ILE A 47 -3.07 -6.57 -2.06
N THR A 48 -4.33 -6.24 -2.32
CA THR A 48 -5.36 -7.19 -2.72
C THR A 48 -5.82 -6.82 -4.11
N GLY A 49 -5.72 -7.73 -5.06
CA GLY A 49 -6.16 -7.51 -6.43
C GLY A 49 -6.88 -8.72 -6.99
N GLY A 50 -7.51 -8.57 -8.15
CA GLY A 50 -8.08 -9.68 -8.90
C GLY A 50 -7.02 -10.67 -9.40
N SER A 51 -7.49 -11.73 -10.07
CA SER A 51 -6.64 -12.72 -10.74
C SER A 51 -5.79 -12.13 -11.87
N ASP A 52 -6.08 -10.90 -12.26
CA ASP A 52 -5.37 -10.12 -13.27
C ASP A 52 -4.22 -9.28 -12.70
N MET A 53 -3.98 -9.34 -11.38
CA MET A 53 -2.91 -8.59 -10.72
C MET A 53 -1.54 -9.08 -11.17
N SER A 54 -0.73 -8.15 -11.66
CA SER A 54 0.62 -8.42 -12.17
C SER A 54 1.71 -8.00 -11.17
N LEU A 55 2.89 -8.63 -11.28
CA LEU A 55 4.09 -8.23 -10.55
C LEU A 55 4.50 -6.77 -10.82
N VAL A 56 4.20 -6.25 -12.01
CA VAL A 56 4.50 -4.87 -12.40
C VAL A 56 3.66 -3.88 -11.57
N GLU A 57 2.39 -4.20 -11.35
CA GLU A 57 1.49 -3.40 -10.51
C GLU A 57 1.93 -3.41 -9.05
N VAL A 58 2.27 -4.59 -8.52
CA VAL A 58 2.81 -4.74 -7.16
C VAL A 58 4.08 -3.91 -6.98
N ASN A 59 5.01 -3.96 -7.96
CA ASN A 59 6.22 -3.16 -7.91
C ASN A 59 5.93 -1.65 -7.98
N SER A 60 4.94 -1.24 -8.78
CA SER A 60 4.54 0.17 -8.88
C SER A 60 3.99 0.70 -7.55
N VAL A 61 3.23 -0.12 -6.80
CA VAL A 61 2.78 0.24 -5.44
C VAL A 61 3.98 0.34 -4.50
N ALA A 62 4.89 -0.63 -4.55
CA ALA A 62 6.07 -0.68 -3.70
C ALA A 62 6.97 0.55 -3.87
N GLU A 63 7.22 0.97 -5.11
CA GLU A 63 8.01 2.17 -5.43
C GLU A 63 7.38 3.43 -4.81
N VAL A 64 6.07 3.63 -5.00
CA VAL A 64 5.36 4.82 -4.48
C VAL A 64 5.42 4.88 -2.95
N ILE A 65 5.25 3.74 -2.28
CA ILE A 65 5.35 3.68 -0.82
C ILE A 65 6.79 3.92 -0.39
N ALA A 66 7.77 3.27 -1.02
CA ALA A 66 9.19 3.38 -0.71
C ALA A 66 9.73 4.80 -0.87
N GLU A 67 9.24 5.58 -1.83
CA GLU A 67 9.59 7.00 -2.00
C GLU A 67 9.07 7.90 -0.87
N MET A 68 8.01 7.47 -0.18
CA MET A 68 7.35 8.24 0.89
C MET A 68 7.83 7.87 2.29
N VAL A 69 8.39 6.66 2.47
CA VAL A 69 8.95 6.20 3.75
C VAL A 69 10.43 6.53 3.92
N HIS A 70 10.90 6.46 5.16
CA HIS A 70 12.32 6.60 5.46
C HIS A 70 13.15 5.49 4.81
N PRO A 71 14.35 5.76 4.26
CA PRO A 71 15.21 4.75 3.64
C PRO A 71 15.70 3.65 4.59
N ASN A 72 15.67 3.91 5.91
CA ASN A 72 15.99 2.94 6.95
C ASN A 72 14.75 2.30 7.60
N ALA A 73 13.55 2.53 7.06
CA ALA A 73 12.33 1.90 7.55
C ALA A 73 12.29 0.43 7.13
N ASN A 74 11.80 -0.44 8.02
CA ASN A 74 11.56 -1.83 7.65
C ASN A 74 10.23 -1.95 6.89
N VAL A 75 10.30 -2.29 5.61
CA VAL A 75 9.12 -2.39 4.74
C VAL A 75 8.74 -3.85 4.55
N ILE A 76 7.51 -4.20 4.94
CA ILE A 76 6.92 -5.52 4.73
C ILE A 76 5.75 -5.37 3.77
N PHE A 77 5.75 -6.15 2.71
CA PHE A 77 4.65 -6.18 1.76
C PHE A 77 3.99 -7.55 1.72
N GLY A 78 2.67 -7.55 1.57
CA GLY A 78 1.86 -8.72 1.30
C GLY A 78 1.11 -8.54 -0.02
N ALA A 79 0.98 -9.61 -0.78
CA ALA A 79 0.12 -9.66 -1.96
C ALA A 79 -0.89 -10.79 -1.78
N SER A 80 -2.16 -10.47 -1.97
CA SER A 80 -3.27 -11.41 -1.93
C SER A 80 -4.10 -11.24 -3.21
N THR A 81 -4.53 -12.36 -3.77
CA THR A 81 -5.42 -12.38 -4.93
C THR A 81 -6.80 -12.76 -4.48
N ASP A 82 -7.79 -11.92 -4.78
CA ASP A 82 -9.20 -12.14 -4.51
C ASP A 82 -9.99 -12.03 -5.82
N GLU A 83 -10.49 -13.17 -6.31
CA GLU A 83 -11.23 -13.25 -7.59
C GLU A 83 -12.52 -12.40 -7.58
N SER A 84 -13.06 -12.08 -6.41
CA SER A 84 -14.26 -11.24 -6.29
C SER A 84 -14.01 -9.77 -6.61
N MET A 85 -12.74 -9.33 -6.64
CA MET A 85 -12.37 -7.94 -6.89
C MET A 85 -12.39 -7.56 -8.38
N GLY A 86 -12.39 -8.51 -9.31
CA GLY A 86 -12.33 -8.24 -10.75
C GLY A 86 -11.14 -7.33 -11.10
N ASP A 87 -11.40 -6.21 -11.78
CA ASP A 87 -10.38 -5.25 -12.22
C ASP A 87 -9.96 -4.22 -11.15
N ALA A 88 -10.35 -4.43 -9.88
CA ALA A 88 -9.99 -3.54 -8.79
C ALA A 88 -8.72 -3.99 -8.06
N ILE A 89 -7.91 -3.01 -7.68
CA ILE A 89 -6.82 -3.19 -6.71
C ILE A 89 -7.14 -2.38 -5.46
N LYS A 90 -6.95 -3.01 -4.30
CA LYS A 90 -7.01 -2.40 -2.99
C LYS A 90 -5.65 -2.49 -2.33
N VAL A 91 -5.17 -1.35 -1.84
CA VAL A 91 -3.93 -1.25 -1.07
C VAL A 91 -4.30 -0.82 0.34
N VAL A 92 -3.79 -1.55 1.32
CA VAL A 92 -3.90 -1.23 2.74
C VAL A 92 -2.49 -1.04 3.26
N VAL A 93 -2.18 0.14 3.81
CA VAL A 93 -0.89 0.50 4.42
C VAL A 93 -1.06 0.62 5.92
#